data_AF-A0A350ZYS9-F1
#
_entry.id   AF-A0A350ZYS9-F1
#
_cell.length_a   1.000
_cell.length_b   1.000
_cell.length_c   1.000
_cell.angle_alpha   90.00
_cell.angle_beta   90.00
_cell.angle_gamma   90.00
#
_symmetry.space_group_name_H-M   'P 1'
#
loop_
_entity.id
_entity.type
_entity.pdbx_description
1 polymer ?
#
loop_
_entity_poly.entity_id
_entity_poly.type
_entity_poly.pdbx_seq_one_letter_code
_entity_poly.pdbx_strand_id
1 'polypeptide(L)'
;MTPLDRFTQDDLIAQLGMETVAKGLGYLSRVSALSADGCSVSALVKGRQRTPYDVSADVIEEEGRPALVSACTCPMGYGCKHVAAMMLVWLHQRRRPDRPREQVRAWVEGFRQAARALEPGAAGKPQSSKTTHALHYVIEHDAYSSDHRVACYKVRLDQHGQIRQHERWNNIERALQAPPAFV
;
A
#
# COMPACT_ATOMS: atom_id res chain seq x y z
N MET A 1 7.45 -0.73 17.36
CA MET A 1 6.08 -0.22 17.53
C MET A 1 6.16 1.26 17.80
N THR A 2 5.60 2.09 16.92
CA THR A 2 5.56 3.54 17.08
C THR A 2 4.44 3.95 18.05
N PRO A 3 4.44 5.18 18.59
CA PRO A 3 3.29 5.72 19.33
C PRO A 3 1.99 5.66 18.50
N LEU A 4 2.10 5.90 17.19
CA LEU A 4 0.98 5.77 16.25
C LEU A 4 0.42 4.35 16.23
N ASP A 5 1.25 3.30 16.28
CA ASP A 5 0.79 1.90 16.37
C ASP A 5 -0.03 1.60 17.65
N ARG A 6 0.13 2.39 18.72
CA ARG A 6 -0.64 2.20 19.95
C ARG A 6 -1.86 3.11 20.04
N PHE A 7 -1.94 4.14 19.20
CA PHE A 7 -3.04 5.10 19.20
C PHE A 7 -4.39 4.43 18.90
N THR A 8 -5.39 4.76 19.70
CA THR A 8 -6.75 4.20 19.63
C THR A 8 -7.81 5.27 19.37
N GLN A 9 -9.06 4.83 19.16
CA GLN A 9 -10.18 5.75 19.07
C GLN A 9 -10.47 6.43 20.43
N ASP A 10 -10.19 5.77 21.55
CA ASP A 10 -10.40 6.34 22.88
C ASP A 10 -9.40 7.47 23.14
N ASP A 11 -8.14 7.31 22.69
CA ASP A 11 -7.13 8.38 22.73
C ASP A 11 -7.57 9.58 21.88
N LEU A 12 -8.14 9.32 20.70
CA LEU A 12 -8.70 10.38 19.84
C LEU A 12 -9.84 11.14 20.51
N ILE A 13 -10.74 10.42 21.20
CA ILE A 13 -11.85 11.01 21.95
C ILE A 13 -11.33 11.80 23.15
N ALA A 14 -10.34 11.28 23.86
CA ALA A 14 -9.71 11.95 24.99
C ALA A 14 -9.08 13.29 24.58
N GLN A 15 -8.49 13.36 23.37
CA GLN A 15 -7.78 14.55 22.90
C GLN A 15 -8.65 15.57 22.16
N LEU A 16 -9.61 15.12 21.35
CA LEU A 16 -10.46 16.03 20.56
C LEU A 16 -11.82 16.32 21.21
N GLY A 17 -12.21 15.50 22.18
CA GLY A 17 -13.55 15.49 22.76
C GLY A 17 -14.56 14.74 21.91
N MET A 18 -15.50 14.07 22.59
CA MET A 18 -16.53 13.23 21.97
C MET A 18 -17.36 13.98 20.93
N GLU A 19 -17.74 15.24 21.18
CA GLU A 19 -18.52 16.03 20.24
C GLU A 19 -17.78 16.28 18.91
N THR A 20 -16.48 16.59 18.97
CA THR A 20 -15.67 16.84 17.79
C THR A 20 -15.52 15.58 16.96
N VAL A 21 -15.27 14.45 17.64
CA VAL A 21 -15.18 13.14 16.99
C VAL A 21 -16.50 12.77 16.33
N ALA A 22 -17.63 12.97 17.02
CA ALA A 22 -18.96 12.74 16.46
C ALA A 22 -19.23 13.60 15.22
N LYS A 23 -18.87 14.90 15.25
CA LYS A 23 -18.95 15.79 14.09
C LYS A 23 -18.08 15.31 12.92
N GLY A 24 -16.97 14.63 13.20
CA GLY A 24 -16.07 14.04 12.20
C GLY A 24 -16.68 12.89 11.40
N LEU A 25 -17.63 12.14 11.99
CA LEU A 25 -18.30 11.02 11.32
C LEU A 25 -19.00 11.44 10.01
N GLY A 26 -19.55 12.65 9.95
CA GLY A 26 -20.17 13.20 8.74
C GLY A 26 -19.20 13.52 7.59
N TYR A 27 -17.89 13.38 7.82
CA TYR A 27 -16.83 13.73 6.87
C TYR A 27 -15.99 12.53 6.43
N LEU A 28 -16.27 11.31 6.90
CA LEU A 28 -15.47 10.12 6.57
C LEU A 28 -15.34 9.87 5.06
N SER A 29 -16.45 9.98 4.31
CA SER A 29 -16.46 9.81 2.84
C SER A 29 -15.80 10.97 2.09
N ARG A 30 -15.41 12.03 2.79
CA ARG A 30 -14.79 13.25 2.25
C ARG A 30 -13.29 13.29 2.46
N VAL A 31 -12.73 12.25 3.10
CA VAL A 31 -11.29 12.05 3.28
C VAL A 31 -10.74 11.39 2.02
N SER A 32 -9.68 11.98 1.46
CA SER A 32 -8.95 11.44 0.31
C SER A 32 -7.45 11.64 0.50
N ALA A 33 -6.64 11.00 -0.35
CA ALA A 33 -5.18 11.06 -0.30
C ALA A 33 -4.59 10.74 1.10
N LEU A 34 -5.24 9.84 1.84
CA LEU A 34 -4.77 9.43 3.17
C LEU A 34 -3.42 8.70 3.05
N SER A 35 -2.44 9.19 3.81
CA SER A 35 -1.12 8.60 3.94
C SER A 35 -0.74 8.51 5.42
N ALA A 36 0.05 7.50 5.77
CA ALA A 36 0.66 7.38 7.08
C ALA A 36 2.13 6.99 6.88
N ASP A 37 3.02 7.71 7.56
CA ASP A 37 4.46 7.49 7.52
C ASP A 37 5.06 7.71 8.90
N GLY A 38 5.77 6.71 9.44
CA GLY A 38 6.31 6.72 10.79
C GLY A 38 5.25 6.99 11.87
N CYS A 39 5.28 8.21 12.41
CA CYS A 39 4.35 8.70 13.44
C CYS A 39 3.32 9.71 12.91
N SER A 40 3.37 10.02 11.61
CA SER A 40 2.55 11.06 10.98
C SER A 40 1.43 10.46 10.12
N VAL A 41 0.27 11.10 10.13
CA VAL A 41 -0.88 10.80 9.27
C VAL A 41 -1.30 12.09 8.58
N SER A 42 -1.49 12.04 7.26
CA SER A 42 -1.94 13.19 6.48
C SER A 42 -3.03 12.81 5.49
N ALA A 43 -3.89 13.77 5.16
CA ALA A 43 -4.97 13.60 4.18
C ALA A 43 -5.48 14.94 3.65
N LEU A 44 -6.26 14.85 2.58
CA LEU A 44 -7.11 15.94 2.12
C LEU A 44 -8.56 15.69 2.57
N VAL A 45 -9.19 16.69 3.18
CA VAL A 45 -10.58 16.56 3.66
C VAL A 45 -11.47 17.63 3.03
N LYS A 46 -12.47 17.19 2.25
CA LYS A 46 -13.39 18.11 1.57
C LYS A 46 -14.37 18.75 2.57
N GLY A 47 -14.10 20.01 2.88
CA GLY A 47 -14.95 20.87 3.71
C GLY A 47 -16.05 21.61 2.94
N ARG A 48 -16.41 22.79 3.44
CA ARG A 48 -17.32 23.72 2.74
C ARG A 48 -16.63 24.55 1.65
N GLN A 49 -15.31 24.74 1.77
CA GLN A 49 -14.51 25.48 0.80
C GLN A 49 -14.36 24.73 -0.53
N ARG A 50 -14.04 25.47 -1.60
CA ARG A 50 -13.85 24.90 -2.94
C ARG A 50 -12.66 23.92 -2.96
N THR A 51 -11.55 24.30 -2.35
CA THR A 51 -10.37 23.44 -2.18
C THR A 51 -10.52 22.59 -0.91
N PRO A 52 -10.20 21.28 -0.96
CA PRO A 52 -10.08 20.46 0.26
C PRO A 52 -9.08 21.06 1.25
N TYR A 53 -9.30 20.83 2.54
CA TYR A 53 -8.34 21.21 3.57
C TYR A 53 -7.22 20.18 3.62
N ASP A 54 -6.00 20.67 3.78
CA ASP A 54 -4.84 19.86 4.15
C ASP A 54 -4.91 19.60 5.65
N VAL A 55 -4.77 18.34 6.02
CA VAL A 55 -4.88 17.86 7.40
C VAL A 55 -3.71 16.96 7.68
N SER A 56 -3.00 17.23 8.77
CA SER A 56 -1.92 16.41 9.26
C SER A 56 -2.04 16.21 10.77
N ALA A 57 -1.54 15.07 11.25
CA ALA A 57 -1.43 14.79 12.66
C ALA A 57 -0.22 13.89 12.93
N ASP A 58 0.52 14.23 13.98
CA ASP A 58 1.62 13.46 14.50
C ASP A 58 1.22 12.87 15.85
N VAL A 59 1.49 11.57 16.03
CA VAL A 59 1.32 10.92 17.33
C VAL A 59 2.68 10.80 18.01
N ILE A 60 2.84 11.52 19.11
CA ILE A 60 4.05 11.53 19.92
C ILE A 60 3.81 10.79 21.25
N GLU A 61 4.88 10.47 21.96
CA GLU A 61 4.79 9.88 23.30
C GLU A 61 4.95 10.98 24.35
N GLU A 62 3.91 11.18 25.17
CA GLU A 62 3.87 12.18 26.22
C GLU A 62 3.43 11.49 27.52
N GLU A 63 4.27 11.55 28.56
CA GLU A 63 4.02 10.89 29.86
C GLU A 63 3.66 9.39 29.75
N GLY A 64 4.23 8.70 28.75
CA GLY A 64 3.97 7.29 28.48
C GLY A 64 2.62 7.00 27.81
N ARG A 65 1.91 8.04 27.34
CA ARG A 65 0.65 7.93 26.59
C ARG A 65 0.79 8.55 25.19
N PRO A 66 0.06 8.03 24.18
CA PRO A 66 0.04 8.63 22.86
C PRO A 66 -0.66 10.01 22.87
N ALA A 67 0.07 11.07 22.54
CA ALA A 67 -0.44 12.43 22.37
C ALA A 67 -0.54 12.79 20.87
N LEU A 68 -1.55 13.57 20.49
CA LEU A 68 -1.91 13.90 19.11
C LEU A 68 -1.68 15.39 18.88
N VAL A 69 -0.64 15.70 18.12
CA VAL A 69 -0.39 17.05 17.61
C VAL A 69 -1.01 17.12 16.22
N SER A 70 -1.88 18.09 15.95
CA SER A 70 -2.58 18.15 14.66
C SER A 70 -2.64 19.56 14.08
N ALA A 71 -2.65 19.63 12.76
CA ALA A 71 -2.83 20.85 11.99
C ALA A 71 -3.82 20.62 10.85
N CYS A 72 -4.56 21.67 10.51
CA CYS A 72 -5.56 21.67 9.46
C CYS A 72 -5.71 23.07 8.89
N THR A 73 -5.73 23.21 7.57
CA THR A 73 -5.90 24.51 6.90
C THR A 73 -7.33 25.08 6.97
N CYS A 74 -8.21 24.47 7.78
CA CYS A 74 -9.54 25.01 8.05
C CYS A 74 -9.48 26.16 9.06
N PRO A 75 -10.55 26.98 9.19
CA PRO A 75 -10.55 28.12 10.11
C PRO A 75 -10.30 27.78 11.59
N MET A 76 -10.51 26.53 12.00
CA MET A 76 -10.23 26.07 13.37
C MET A 76 -8.74 25.79 13.61
N GLY A 77 -7.94 25.54 12.57
CA GLY A 77 -6.50 25.31 12.65
C GLY A 77 -6.09 23.93 13.18
N TYR A 78 -6.65 23.48 14.31
CA TYR A 78 -6.32 22.21 14.96
C TYR A 78 -7.55 21.67 15.68
N GLY A 79 -7.47 20.45 16.22
CA GLY A 79 -8.52 19.94 17.09
C GLY A 79 -9.90 19.83 16.43
N CYS A 80 -9.96 19.79 15.09
CA CYS A 80 -11.19 20.00 14.36
C CYS A 80 -11.81 18.69 13.87
N LYS A 81 -13.08 18.74 13.45
CA LYS A 81 -13.77 17.58 12.87
C LYS A 81 -13.09 16.98 11.64
N HIS A 82 -12.25 17.73 10.91
CA HIS A 82 -11.48 17.19 9.79
C HIS A 82 -10.32 16.31 10.27
N VAL A 83 -9.61 16.73 11.33
CA VAL A 83 -8.61 15.89 12.02
C VAL A 83 -9.27 14.62 12.54
N ALA A 84 -10.42 14.75 13.20
CA ALA A 84 -11.19 13.60 13.67
C ALA A 84 -11.57 12.64 12.52
N ALA A 85 -12.11 13.17 11.42
CA ALA A 85 -12.49 12.36 10.26
C ALA A 85 -11.28 11.61 9.67
N MET A 86 -10.15 12.30 9.48
CA MET A 86 -8.91 11.68 8.99
C MET A 86 -8.45 10.54 9.90
N MET A 87 -8.33 10.79 11.20
CA MET A 87 -7.85 9.79 12.16
C MET A 87 -8.81 8.60 12.28
N LEU A 88 -10.12 8.81 12.20
CA LEU A 88 -11.11 7.72 12.19
C LEU A 88 -11.00 6.84 10.94
N VAL A 89 -10.79 7.43 9.76
CA VAL A 89 -10.57 6.65 8.52
C VAL A 89 -9.26 5.88 8.62
N TRP A 90 -8.19 6.50 9.11
CA TRP A 90 -6.91 5.82 9.33
C TRP A 90 -7.03 4.65 10.32
N LEU A 91 -7.64 4.85 11.49
CA LEU A 91 -7.90 3.79 12.48
C LEU A 91 -8.70 2.64 11.88
N HIS A 92 -9.70 2.93 11.04
CA HIS A 92 -10.50 1.91 10.37
C HIS A 92 -9.69 1.12 9.32
N GLN A 93 -8.88 1.81 8.51
CA GLN A 93 -8.03 1.17 7.49
C GLN A 93 -6.94 0.31 8.13
N ARG A 94 -6.31 0.79 9.20
CA ARG A 94 -5.28 0.05 9.95
C ARG A 94 -5.84 -1.24 10.55
N ARG A 95 -7.10 -1.26 10.98
CA ARG A 95 -7.78 -2.50 11.43
C ARG A 95 -8.09 -3.48 10.30
N ARG A 96 -7.97 -3.05 9.04
CA ARG A 96 -8.19 -3.85 7.83
C ARG A 96 -7.02 -3.69 6.85
N PRO A 97 -5.79 -4.11 7.23
CA PRO A 97 -4.61 -3.94 6.38
C PRO A 97 -4.75 -4.65 5.02
N ASP A 98 -5.60 -5.69 4.95
CA ASP A 98 -5.82 -6.53 3.77
C ASP A 98 -6.75 -5.93 2.69
N ARG A 99 -7.06 -4.63 2.73
CA ARG A 99 -7.76 -3.97 1.62
C ARG A 99 -6.73 -3.29 0.71
N PRO A 100 -6.18 -3.99 -0.31
CA PRO A 100 -5.29 -3.36 -1.28
C PRO A 100 -6.03 -2.18 -1.92
N ARG A 101 -5.31 -1.06 -2.07
CA ARG A 101 -5.78 0.17 -2.72
C ARG A 101 -6.47 -0.21 -4.05
N GLU A 102 -7.56 0.48 -4.40
CA GLU A 102 -8.34 0.17 -5.61
C GLU A 102 -7.47 0.14 -6.88
N GLN A 103 -6.47 1.02 -6.95
CA GLN A 103 -5.49 1.06 -8.04
C GLN A 103 -4.63 -0.22 -8.12
N VAL A 104 -4.23 -0.77 -6.97
CA VAL A 104 -3.49 -2.04 -6.91
C VAL A 104 -4.40 -3.19 -7.32
N ARG A 105 -5.68 -3.18 -6.91
CA ARG A 105 -6.65 -4.18 -7.34
C ARG A 105 -6.87 -4.15 -8.86
N ALA A 106 -7.09 -2.96 -9.42
CA ALA A 106 -7.24 -2.78 -10.87
C ALA A 106 -5.99 -3.21 -11.63
N TRP A 107 -4.80 -2.88 -11.12
CA TRP A 107 -3.54 -3.34 -11.69
C TRP A 107 -3.38 -4.86 -11.63
N VAL A 108 -3.66 -5.49 -10.48
CA VAL A 108 -3.60 -6.97 -10.33
C VAL A 108 -4.57 -7.65 -11.29
N GLU A 109 -5.78 -7.11 -11.44
CA GLU A 109 -6.78 -7.67 -12.35
C GLU A 109 -6.35 -7.53 -13.81
N GLY A 110 -5.86 -6.35 -14.21
CA GLY A 110 -5.28 -6.14 -15.55
C GLY A 110 -4.08 -7.05 -15.82
N PHE A 111 -3.21 -7.26 -14.83
CA PHE A 111 -2.08 -8.17 -14.93
C PHE A 111 -2.54 -9.63 -15.13
N ARG A 112 -3.55 -10.09 -14.39
CA ARG A 112 -4.13 -11.44 -14.57
C ARG A 112 -4.74 -11.63 -15.96
N GLN A 113 -5.43 -10.62 -16.48
CA GLN A 113 -6.01 -10.65 -17.82
C GLN A 113 -4.92 -10.73 -18.89
N ALA A 114 -3.86 -9.92 -18.77
CA ALA A 114 -2.70 -9.96 -19.66
C ALA A 114 -1.98 -11.32 -19.59
N ALA A 115 -1.78 -11.87 -18.38
CA ALA A 115 -1.18 -13.19 -18.19
C ALA A 115 -2.02 -14.30 -18.85
N ARG A 116 -3.34 -14.27 -18.71
CA ARG A 116 -4.25 -15.22 -19.37
C ARG A 116 -4.21 -15.12 -20.90
N ALA A 117 -4.03 -13.92 -21.45
CA ALA A 117 -3.90 -13.74 -22.89
C ALA A 117 -2.59 -14.33 -23.45
N LEU A 118 -1.57 -14.49 -22.60
CA LEU A 118 -0.28 -15.11 -22.93
C LEU A 118 -0.29 -16.65 -22.75
N GLU A 119 -1.35 -17.22 -22.20
CA GLU A 119 -1.49 -18.68 -22.08
C GLU A 119 -1.51 -19.32 -23.48
N PRO A 120 -0.72 -20.39 -23.71
CA PRO A 120 -0.61 -21.05 -25.00
C PRO A 120 -1.95 -21.71 -25.39
N GLY A 121 -2.78 -20.95 -26.07
CA GLY A 121 -4.10 -21.36 -26.55
C GLY A 121 -4.97 -20.22 -27.10
N ALA A 122 -4.71 -18.96 -26.73
CA ALA A 122 -5.54 -17.82 -27.15
C ALA A 122 -5.03 -17.06 -28.40
N ALA A 123 -3.76 -17.22 -28.78
CA ALA A 123 -3.21 -16.67 -30.01
C ALA A 123 -2.44 -17.77 -30.75
N GLY A 124 -2.61 -17.83 -32.07
CA GLY A 124 -2.00 -18.85 -32.94
C GLY A 124 -0.51 -19.05 -32.66
N LYS A 125 -0.08 -20.32 -32.73
CA LYS A 125 1.26 -20.81 -32.37
C LYS A 125 2.37 -19.79 -32.72
N PRO A 126 2.97 -19.13 -31.72
CA PRO A 126 4.32 -18.60 -31.89
C PRO A 126 5.23 -19.80 -32.14
N GLN A 127 6.11 -19.66 -33.12
CA GLN A 127 7.09 -20.68 -33.49
C GLN A 127 7.92 -21.01 -32.24
N SER A 128 7.67 -22.19 -31.66
CA SER A 128 8.38 -22.72 -30.49
C SER A 128 9.88 -22.80 -30.79
N SER A 129 10.62 -21.73 -30.54
CA SER A 129 12.03 -21.87 -30.26
C SER A 129 12.11 -22.67 -28.96
N LYS A 130 12.97 -23.69 -28.92
CA LYS A 130 13.19 -24.50 -27.71
C LYS A 130 13.89 -23.62 -26.67
N THR A 131 13.20 -22.65 -26.08
CA THR A 131 13.73 -21.84 -24.98
C THR A 131 13.80 -22.73 -23.75
N THR A 132 14.99 -23.25 -23.53
CA THR A 132 15.36 -24.03 -22.35
C THR A 132 15.52 -23.14 -21.12
N HIS A 133 15.25 -21.83 -21.20
CA HIS A 133 15.41 -20.91 -20.07
C HIS A 133 14.12 -20.13 -19.81
N ALA A 134 13.85 -19.87 -18.53
CA ALA A 134 12.72 -19.08 -18.06
C ALA A 134 13.12 -18.23 -16.86
N LEU A 135 12.26 -17.27 -16.48
CA LEU A 135 12.38 -16.53 -15.23
C LEU A 135 11.45 -17.13 -14.18
N HIS A 136 11.97 -17.45 -13.00
CA HIS A 136 11.20 -17.85 -11.82
C HIS A 136 11.32 -16.78 -10.74
N TYR A 137 10.18 -16.39 -10.18
CA TYR A 137 10.09 -15.45 -9.06
C TYR A 137 9.83 -16.22 -7.78
N VAL A 138 10.65 -15.98 -6.76
CA VAL A 138 10.53 -16.58 -5.43
C VAL A 138 10.24 -15.49 -4.43
N ILE A 139 9.21 -15.70 -3.61
CA ILE A 139 8.90 -14.82 -2.48
C ILE A 139 9.64 -15.36 -1.26
N GLU A 140 10.71 -14.68 -0.86
CA GLU A 140 11.51 -14.99 0.31
C GLU A 140 10.98 -14.19 1.50
N HIS A 141 10.94 -14.83 2.67
CA HIS A 141 10.64 -14.15 3.92
C HIS A 141 11.96 -13.78 4.61
N ASP A 142 12.11 -12.50 4.96
CA ASP A 142 13.25 -12.04 5.75
C ASP A 142 12.95 -12.24 7.24
N ALA A 143 13.59 -13.26 7.81
CA ALA A 143 13.41 -13.65 9.20
C ALA A 143 13.78 -12.54 10.22
N TYR A 144 14.54 -11.52 9.82
CA TYR A 144 14.97 -10.44 10.71
C TYR A 144 14.09 -9.19 10.62
N SER A 145 13.55 -8.87 9.44
CA SER A 145 12.77 -7.65 9.22
C SER A 145 11.26 -7.88 9.17
N SER A 146 10.80 -9.15 9.20
CA SER A 146 9.41 -9.54 8.93
C SER A 146 8.90 -9.14 7.53
N ASP A 147 9.79 -8.64 6.66
CA ASP A 147 9.44 -8.26 5.30
C ASP A 147 9.47 -9.45 4.34
N HIS A 148 8.77 -9.30 3.22
CA HIS A 148 8.84 -10.22 2.08
C HIS A 148 9.67 -9.60 0.97
N ARG A 149 10.57 -10.38 0.38
CA ARG A 149 11.38 -9.97 -0.77
C ARG A 149 11.11 -10.88 -1.95
N VAL A 150 11.06 -10.30 -3.15
CA VAL A 150 10.98 -11.07 -4.39
C VAL A 150 12.38 -11.24 -4.96
N ALA A 151 12.84 -12.47 -5.06
CA ALA A 151 14.06 -12.84 -5.78
C ALA A 151 13.70 -13.39 -7.15
N CYS A 152 14.51 -13.06 -8.16
CA CYS A 152 14.33 -13.55 -9.52
C CYS A 152 15.49 -14.48 -9.89
N TYR A 153 15.16 -15.58 -10.55
CA TYR A 153 16.10 -16.60 -10.99
C TYR A 153 15.92 -16.86 -12.48
N LYS A 154 17.04 -16.87 -13.20
CA LYS A 154 17.07 -17.45 -14.54
C LYS A 154 17.24 -18.95 -14.36
N VAL A 155 16.21 -19.69 -14.75
CA VAL A 155 16.17 -21.15 -14.64
C VAL A 155 16.36 -21.78 -16.00
N ARG A 156 17.04 -22.93 -16.04
CA ARG A 156 17.09 -23.80 -17.20
C ARG A 156 16.10 -24.95 -17.01
N LEU A 157 15.12 -25.05 -17.90
CA LEU A 157 14.09 -26.08 -17.92
C LEU A 157 14.50 -27.26 -18.79
N ASP A 158 14.08 -28.46 -18.41
CA ASP A 158 14.13 -29.64 -19.27
C ASP A 158 12.89 -29.77 -20.16
N GLN A 159 12.87 -30.83 -20.97
CA GLN A 159 11.76 -31.18 -21.85
C GLN A 159 10.43 -31.49 -21.13
N HIS A 160 10.44 -31.60 -19.80
CA HIS A 160 9.27 -31.84 -18.94
C HIS A 160 8.95 -30.62 -18.07
N GLY A 161 9.65 -29.49 -18.28
CA GLY A 161 9.46 -28.26 -17.51
C GLY A 161 10.10 -28.27 -16.12
N GLN A 162 10.94 -29.24 -15.78
CA GLN A 162 11.66 -29.25 -14.50
C GLN A 162 12.92 -28.38 -14.54
N ILE A 163 13.21 -27.74 -13.41
CA ILE A 163 14.39 -26.90 -13.22
C ILE A 163 15.64 -27.77 -13.10
N ARG A 164 16.56 -27.70 -14.07
CA ARG A 164 17.87 -28.37 -14.01
C ARG A 164 18.97 -27.50 -13.43
N GLN A 165 18.88 -26.19 -13.66
CA GLN A 165 19.86 -25.21 -13.18
C GLN A 165 19.14 -23.90 -12.89
N HIS A 166 19.61 -23.16 -11.90
CA HIS A 166 19.12 -21.83 -11.60
C HIS A 166 20.30 -20.92 -11.26
N GLU A 167 20.22 -19.66 -11.70
CA GLU A 167 21.15 -18.61 -11.32
C GLU A 167 20.36 -17.37 -10.89
N ARG A 168 20.82 -16.67 -9.85
CA ARG A 168 20.18 -15.43 -9.41
C ARG A 168 20.29 -14.40 -10.52
N TRP A 169 19.17 -13.77 -10.86
CA TRP A 169 19.09 -12.78 -11.92
C TRP A 169 18.49 -11.49 -11.39
N ASN A 170 19.14 -10.36 -11.68
CA ASN A 170 18.86 -9.07 -11.04
C ASN A 170 18.69 -7.91 -12.04
N ASN A 171 18.75 -8.16 -13.35
CA ASN A 171 18.72 -7.12 -14.38
C ASN A 171 17.29 -6.69 -14.76
N ILE A 172 16.49 -6.36 -13.75
CA ILE A 172 15.05 -6.06 -13.90
C ILE A 172 14.83 -4.79 -14.72
N GLU A 173 15.61 -3.73 -14.49
CA GLU A 173 15.45 -2.44 -15.17
C GLU A 173 15.53 -2.55 -16.69
N ARG A 174 16.47 -3.34 -17.21
CA ARG A 174 16.61 -3.57 -18.65
C ARG A 174 15.45 -4.40 -19.20
N ALA A 175 14.95 -5.37 -18.44
CA ALA A 175 13.83 -6.20 -18.84
C ALA A 175 12.51 -5.45 -18.94
N LEU A 176 12.36 -4.33 -18.22
CA LEU A 176 11.21 -3.43 -18.37
C LEU A 176 11.21 -2.69 -19.71
N GLN A 177 12.39 -2.48 -20.32
CA GLN A 177 12.52 -1.82 -21.61
C GLN A 177 12.42 -2.81 -22.77
N ALA A 178 13.04 -3.98 -22.64
CA ALA A 178 13.04 -5.02 -23.65
C ALA A 178 13.08 -6.41 -23.01
N PRO A 179 12.31 -7.40 -23.50
CA PRO A 179 12.34 -8.76 -22.99
C PRO A 179 13.77 -9.34 -23.02
N PRO A 180 14.20 -10.08 -21.98
CA PRO A 180 15.51 -10.72 -21.99
C PRO A 180 15.60 -11.74 -23.13
N ALA A 181 16.70 -11.73 -23.88
CA ALA A 181 16.87 -12.56 -25.09
C ALA A 181 16.82 -14.09 -24.87
N PHE A 182 16.76 -14.55 -23.62
CA PHE A 182 16.69 -15.95 -23.26
C PHE A 182 15.26 -16.43 -22.91
N VAL A 183 14.28 -15.52 -22.88
CA VAL A 183 12.85 -15.77 -22.62
C VAL A 183 12.07 -15.65 -23.92
#